data_AF-A0A428ZCJ7-F1
#
_entry.id   AF-A0A428ZCJ7-F1
#
_cell.length_a   1.000
_cell.length_b   1.000
_cell.length_c   1.000
_cell.angle_alpha   90.00
_cell.angle_beta   90.00
_cell.angle_gamma   90.00
#
_symmetry.space_group_name_H-M   'P 1'
#
loop_
_entity.id
_entity.type
_entity.pdbx_description
1 polymer ?
#
loop_
_entity_poly.entity_id
_entity_poly.type
_entity_poly.pdbx_seq_one_letter_code
_entity_poly.pdbx_strand_id
1 'polypeptide(L)'
;MNHVVDRIAAAVGWAGSVSPELDWDTVERRLQTVLPSDYKQFMSRFPAGVLSDSVRIHNPVQSDAQLASFVDEFDLKLEVARLSRAEYDLYEVFPAPGGVIPFAADVAGGSFFWLPRTSDPDEWHVVYQSRDSPDDWTTTELSMTAVLLQLVTSQGTDNILGWEMTERSFEPF
;
A
#
# COMPACT_ATOMS: atom_id res chain seq x y z
N MET A 1 19.32 -9.34 5.77
CA MET A 1 18.22 -10.16 5.23
C MET A 1 16.95 -9.62 5.86
N ASN A 2 16.06 -9.00 5.07
CA ASN A 2 14.84 -8.40 5.62
C ASN A 2 13.79 -9.50 5.79
N HIS A 3 13.63 -9.99 7.02
CA HIS A 3 12.85 -11.18 7.33
C HIS A 3 11.37 -11.09 6.94
N VAL A 4 10.77 -9.90 6.81
CA VAL A 4 9.33 -9.78 6.50
C VAL A 4 9.08 -9.94 5.00
N VAL A 5 9.80 -9.22 4.15
CA VAL A 5 9.64 -9.27 2.69
C VAL A 5 9.94 -10.69 2.16
N ASP A 6 10.96 -11.34 2.68
CA ASP A 6 11.30 -12.73 2.32
C ASP A 6 10.19 -13.71 2.74
N ARG A 7 9.53 -13.47 3.88
CA ARG A 7 8.38 -14.27 4.33
C ARG A 7 7.15 -14.07 3.45
N ILE A 8 6.88 -12.84 3.01
CA ILE A 8 5.80 -12.58 2.05
C ILE A 8 6.09 -13.34 0.75
N ALA A 9 7.31 -13.22 0.22
CA ALA A 9 7.72 -13.92 -1.00
C ALA A 9 7.58 -15.44 -0.87
N ALA A 10 8.00 -16.02 0.26
CA ALA A 10 7.82 -17.44 0.52
C ALA A 10 6.33 -17.84 0.62
N ALA A 11 5.49 -17.03 1.29
CA ALA A 11 4.07 -17.32 1.48
C ALA A 11 3.30 -17.34 0.15
N VAL A 12 3.66 -16.49 -0.80
CA VAL A 12 3.01 -16.41 -2.12
C VAL A 12 3.75 -17.15 -3.23
N GLY A 13 4.79 -17.91 -2.88
CA GLY A 13 5.59 -18.69 -3.85
C GLY A 13 6.40 -17.83 -4.84
N TRP A 14 6.67 -16.57 -4.53
CA TRP A 14 7.37 -15.64 -5.42
C TRP A 14 8.89 -15.83 -5.38
N ALA A 15 9.42 -16.42 -6.46
CA ALA A 15 10.87 -16.57 -6.68
C ALA A 15 11.46 -15.56 -7.68
N GLY A 16 10.64 -14.75 -8.34
CA GLY A 16 11.07 -13.78 -9.36
C GLY A 16 11.87 -12.60 -8.80
N SER A 17 12.17 -11.60 -9.63
CA SER A 17 12.94 -10.41 -9.23
C SER A 17 12.49 -9.19 -10.03
N VAL A 18 12.75 -8.00 -9.51
CA VAL A 18 12.53 -6.72 -10.18
C VAL A 18 13.87 -5.99 -10.34
N SER A 19 14.04 -5.31 -11.47
CA SER A 19 15.18 -4.42 -11.70
C SER A 19 14.62 -2.99 -11.78
N PRO A 20 14.88 -2.13 -10.77
CA PRO A 20 14.39 -0.77 -10.80
C PRO A 20 15.12 0.05 -11.87
N GLU A 21 14.38 0.81 -12.67
CA GLU A 21 14.91 1.77 -13.65
C GLU A 21 15.08 3.17 -13.05
N LEU A 22 14.40 3.46 -11.93
CA LEU A 22 14.41 4.75 -11.25
C LEU A 22 14.97 4.63 -9.82
N ASP A 23 15.42 5.75 -9.26
CA ASP A 23 15.81 5.86 -7.85
C ASP A 23 14.68 6.40 -6.97
N TRP A 24 14.80 6.18 -5.66
CA TRP A 24 13.83 6.67 -4.68
C TRP A 24 13.80 8.20 -4.62
N ASP A 25 14.93 8.88 -4.83
CA ASP A 25 14.98 10.35 -4.87
C ASP A 25 14.06 10.92 -5.96
N THR A 26 13.94 10.26 -7.10
CA THR A 26 13.02 10.64 -8.18
C THR A 26 11.56 10.47 -7.78
N VAL A 27 11.21 9.34 -7.17
CA VAL A 27 9.85 9.07 -6.70
C VAL A 27 9.46 10.03 -5.57
N GLU A 28 10.30 10.19 -4.55
CA GLU A 28 10.03 11.04 -3.39
C GLU A 28 9.94 12.53 -3.77
N ARG A 29 10.78 12.99 -4.71
CA ARG A 29 10.60 14.32 -5.31
C ARG A 29 9.31 14.43 -6.09
N ARG A 30 8.87 13.38 -6.80
CA ARG A 30 7.59 13.44 -7.54
C ARG A 30 6.39 13.56 -6.60
N LEU A 31 6.43 12.85 -5.47
CA LEU A 31 5.37 12.82 -4.46
C LEU A 31 5.47 13.95 -3.42
N GLN A 32 6.62 14.62 -3.33
CA GLN A 32 6.91 15.62 -2.29
C GLN A 32 6.81 15.05 -0.85
N THR A 33 7.14 13.77 -0.69
CA THR A 33 7.21 13.11 0.62
C THR A 33 8.27 12.03 0.60
N VAL A 34 8.91 11.81 1.75
CA VAL A 34 9.70 10.61 1.99
C VAL A 34 8.78 9.42 2.26
N LEU A 35 9.24 8.22 1.94
CA LEU A 35 8.47 6.98 2.06
C LEU A 35 9.09 6.00 3.06
N PRO A 36 8.27 5.15 3.72
CA PRO A 36 8.75 4.15 4.68
C PRO A 36 9.80 3.21 4.08
N SER A 37 10.80 2.83 4.87
CA SER A 37 11.87 1.93 4.43
C SER A 37 11.37 0.53 4.11
N ASP A 38 10.30 0.06 4.76
CA ASP A 38 9.72 -1.26 4.52
C ASP A 38 9.03 -1.35 3.15
N TYR A 39 8.36 -0.29 2.73
CA TYR A 39 7.83 -0.13 1.37
C TYR A 39 8.95 -0.18 0.33
N LYS A 40 10.03 0.58 0.55
CA LYS A 40 11.18 0.58 -0.36
C LYS A 40 11.80 -0.81 -0.49
N GLN A 41 11.90 -1.53 0.62
CA GLN A 41 12.41 -2.90 0.66
C GLN A 41 11.47 -3.87 -0.06
N PHE A 42 10.15 -3.75 0.11
CA PHE A 42 9.19 -4.57 -0.63
C PHE A 42 9.33 -4.37 -2.15
N MET A 43 9.42 -3.11 -2.60
CA MET A 43 9.58 -2.76 -4.01
C MET A 43 10.94 -3.15 -4.61
N SER A 44 11.94 -3.48 -3.77
CA SER A 44 13.19 -4.08 -4.26
C SER A 44 13.06 -5.57 -4.61
N ARG A 45 11.99 -6.24 -4.14
CA ARG A 45 11.74 -7.67 -4.32
C ARG A 45 10.59 -7.98 -5.28
N PHE A 46 9.56 -7.13 -5.28
CA PHE A 46 8.33 -7.33 -6.04
C PHE A 46 8.19 -6.27 -7.14
N PRO A 47 7.89 -6.64 -8.40
CA PRO A 47 7.42 -5.69 -9.40
C PRO A 47 6.01 -5.17 -9.05
N ALA A 48 5.45 -4.33 -9.91
CA ALA A 48 4.02 -4.06 -9.89
C ALA A 48 3.24 -5.37 -10.06
N GLY A 49 2.12 -5.51 -9.37
CA GLY A 49 1.36 -6.76 -9.39
C GLY A 49 0.16 -6.79 -8.45
N VAL A 50 -0.48 -7.95 -8.44
CA VAL A 50 -1.59 -8.27 -7.53
C VAL A 50 -1.12 -9.33 -6.53
N LEU A 51 -1.28 -9.05 -5.24
CA LEU A 51 -0.98 -9.95 -4.13
C LEU A 51 -2.26 -10.64 -3.67
N SER A 52 -2.25 -11.98 -3.63
CA SER A 52 -3.36 -12.84 -3.16
C SER A 52 -4.72 -12.51 -3.82
N ASP A 53 -4.71 -12.15 -5.11
CA ASP A 53 -5.90 -11.72 -5.88
C ASP A 53 -6.72 -10.60 -5.20
N SER A 54 -6.08 -9.85 -4.29
CA SER A 54 -6.78 -8.94 -3.39
C SER A 54 -6.19 -7.54 -3.39
N VAL A 55 -4.86 -7.42 -3.39
CA VAL A 55 -4.19 -6.11 -3.27
C VAL A 55 -3.38 -5.82 -4.53
N ARG A 56 -3.76 -4.74 -5.23
CA ARG A 56 -3.08 -4.23 -6.41
C ARG A 56 -2.10 -3.13 -6.01
N ILE A 57 -0.83 -3.30 -6.40
CA ILE A 57 0.24 -2.37 -6.03
C ILE A 57 1.10 -2.06 -7.25
N HIS A 58 1.31 -0.77 -7.52
CA HIS A 58 2.32 -0.32 -8.49
C HIS A 58 3.69 -0.19 -7.82
N ASN A 59 4.75 -0.52 -8.57
CA ASN A 59 6.12 -0.29 -8.15
C ASN A 59 6.67 0.99 -8.82
N PRO A 60 6.72 2.13 -8.11
CA PRO A 60 7.06 3.41 -8.72
C PRO A 60 8.53 3.54 -9.12
N VAL A 61 9.42 2.65 -8.66
CA VAL A 61 10.83 2.63 -9.10
C VAL A 61 11.08 1.67 -10.26
N GLN A 62 10.08 0.88 -10.67
CA GLN A 62 10.24 -0.13 -11.71
C GLN A 62 10.49 0.50 -13.09
N SER A 63 9.73 1.52 -13.48
CA SER A 63 9.87 2.24 -14.75
C SER A 63 9.09 3.55 -14.73
N ASP A 64 9.34 4.44 -15.70
CA ASP A 64 8.56 5.68 -15.86
C ASP A 64 7.06 5.41 -16.03
N ALA A 65 6.69 4.33 -16.73
CA ALA A 65 5.29 3.95 -16.92
C ALA A 65 4.62 3.54 -15.60
N GLN A 66 5.33 2.77 -14.76
CA GLN A 66 4.81 2.38 -13.45
C GLN A 66 4.77 3.54 -12.47
N LEU A 67 5.73 4.48 -12.54
CA LEU A 67 5.65 5.74 -11.78
C LEU A 67 4.42 6.56 -12.19
N ALA A 68 4.15 6.68 -13.50
CA ALA A 68 2.96 7.38 -13.97
C ALA A 68 1.67 6.72 -13.47
N SER A 69 1.54 5.39 -13.59
CA SER A 69 0.36 4.67 -13.09
C SER A 69 0.21 4.78 -11.57
N PHE A 70 1.32 4.73 -10.81
CA PHE A 70 1.29 4.96 -9.37
C PHE A 70 0.78 6.37 -9.04
N VAL A 71 1.25 7.40 -9.75
CA VAL A 71 0.82 8.79 -9.52
C VAL A 71 -0.65 9.00 -9.89
N ASP A 72 -1.11 8.43 -11.00
CA ASP A 72 -2.51 8.53 -11.41
C ASP A 72 -3.44 7.90 -10.36
N GLU A 73 -3.08 6.72 -9.83
CA GLU A 73 -3.84 6.10 -8.74
C GLU A 73 -3.72 6.89 -7.43
N PHE A 74 -2.53 7.37 -7.10
CA PHE A 74 -2.29 8.20 -5.93
C PHE A 74 -3.19 9.45 -5.92
N ASP A 75 -3.23 10.20 -7.02
CA ASP A 75 -4.05 11.41 -7.14
C ASP A 75 -5.55 11.08 -7.07
N LEU A 76 -6.00 10.02 -7.74
CA LEU A 76 -7.38 9.54 -7.69
C LEU A 76 -7.80 9.16 -6.26
N LYS A 77 -6.97 8.41 -5.52
CA LYS A 77 -7.29 7.99 -4.15
C LYS A 77 -7.31 9.17 -3.18
N LEU A 78 -6.45 10.17 -3.38
CA LEU A 78 -6.53 11.41 -2.61
C LEU A 78 -7.82 12.19 -2.88
N GLU A 79 -8.30 12.24 -4.12
CA GLU A 79 -9.59 12.85 -4.44
C GLU A 79 -10.75 12.14 -3.73
N VAL A 80 -10.79 10.81 -3.80
CA VAL A 80 -11.80 10.00 -3.11
C VAL A 80 -11.76 10.24 -1.59
N ALA A 81 -10.57 10.22 -0.97
CA ALA A 81 -10.42 10.46 0.46
C ALA A 81 -10.91 11.88 0.87
N ARG A 82 -10.67 12.90 0.04
CA ARG A 82 -11.17 14.27 0.29
C ARG A 82 -12.69 14.35 0.21
N LEU A 83 -13.30 13.65 -0.75
CA LEU A 83 -14.76 13.58 -0.85
C LEU A 83 -15.36 12.89 0.38
N SER A 84 -14.79 11.76 0.80
CA SER A 84 -15.22 11.07 2.02
C SER A 84 -15.07 11.96 3.26
N ARG A 85 -13.95 12.69 3.41
CA ARG A 85 -13.74 13.65 4.51
C ARG A 85 -14.74 14.82 4.50
N ALA A 86 -15.20 15.25 3.33
CA ALA A 86 -16.19 16.33 3.25
C ALA A 86 -17.58 15.88 3.75
N GLU A 87 -17.86 14.57 3.67
CA GLU A 87 -19.12 13.97 4.10
C GLU A 87 -19.06 13.43 5.54
N TYR A 88 -17.90 12.95 5.96
CA TYR A 88 -17.68 12.28 7.24
C TYR A 88 -16.48 12.88 7.99
N ASP A 89 -16.52 12.92 9.33
CA ASP A 89 -15.41 13.40 10.16
C ASP A 89 -14.25 12.37 10.20
N LEU A 90 -13.52 12.29 9.10
CA LEU A 90 -12.46 11.31 8.83
C LEU A 90 -11.06 11.94 8.92
N TYR A 91 -10.03 11.17 8.58
CA TYR A 91 -8.64 11.59 8.54
C TYR A 91 -8.40 12.84 7.69
N GLU A 92 -7.37 13.62 8.05
CA GLU A 92 -6.80 14.62 7.14
C GLU A 92 -6.25 13.93 5.89
N VAL A 93 -6.13 14.65 4.78
CA VAL A 93 -5.67 14.08 3.50
C VAL A 93 -4.41 14.80 3.01
N PHE A 94 -3.40 14.05 2.56
CA PHE A 94 -2.17 14.61 2.01
C PHE A 94 -2.46 15.67 0.93
N PRO A 95 -1.75 16.82 0.90
CA PRO A 95 -0.55 17.16 1.68
C PRO A 95 -0.79 17.88 3.01
N ALA A 96 -2.02 17.86 3.57
CA ALA A 96 -2.24 18.42 4.91
C ALA A 96 -1.35 17.71 5.96
N PRO A 97 -0.82 18.43 6.96
CA PRO A 97 -0.01 17.80 8.02
C PRO A 97 -0.75 16.64 8.70
N GLY A 98 -0.10 15.48 8.77
CA GLY A 98 -0.71 14.26 9.33
C GLY A 98 -1.75 13.59 8.42
N GLY A 99 -1.92 14.06 7.18
CA GLY A 99 -2.89 13.52 6.25
C GLY A 99 -2.50 12.16 5.70
N VAL A 100 -3.51 11.31 5.43
CA VAL A 100 -3.30 9.97 4.89
C VAL A 100 -2.72 10.00 3.47
N ILE A 101 -1.85 9.05 3.17
CA ILE A 101 -1.07 8.96 1.92
C ILE A 101 -1.35 7.60 1.26
N PRO A 102 -1.96 7.54 0.06
CA PRO A 102 -2.31 6.27 -0.57
C PRO A 102 -1.08 5.52 -1.10
N PHE A 103 -1.14 4.19 -1.10
CA PHE A 103 -0.05 3.36 -1.64
C PHE A 103 -0.50 2.10 -2.40
N ALA A 104 -1.74 1.65 -2.21
CA ALA A 104 -2.30 0.50 -2.87
C ALA A 104 -3.83 0.57 -2.92
N ALA A 105 -4.42 -0.23 -3.79
CA ALA A 105 -5.86 -0.47 -3.81
C ALA A 105 -6.14 -1.95 -3.63
N ASP A 106 -7.34 -2.27 -3.17
CA ASP A 106 -7.86 -3.62 -3.36
C ASP A 106 -8.55 -3.77 -4.73
N VAL A 107 -8.96 -4.99 -5.05
CA VAL A 107 -9.66 -5.33 -6.31
C VAL A 107 -11.15 -4.96 -6.33
N ALA A 108 -11.75 -4.60 -5.19
CA ALA A 108 -13.15 -4.22 -5.03
C ALA A 108 -13.40 -2.70 -5.03
N GLY A 109 -12.33 -1.90 -5.00
CA GLY A 109 -12.35 -0.44 -5.08
C GLY A 109 -12.03 0.27 -3.76
N GLY A 110 -11.67 -0.44 -2.70
CA GLY A 110 -11.12 0.15 -1.49
C GLY A 110 -9.64 0.54 -1.67
N SER A 111 -9.08 1.16 -0.63
CA SER A 111 -7.80 1.85 -0.72
C SER A 111 -7.01 1.73 0.58
N PHE A 112 -5.72 1.49 0.45
CA PHE A 112 -4.78 1.46 1.57
C PHE A 112 -3.98 2.76 1.63
N PHE A 113 -3.83 3.29 2.84
CA PHE A 113 -3.08 4.49 3.09
C PHE A 113 -2.09 4.31 4.23
N TRP A 114 -0.96 5.01 4.16
CA TRP A 114 -0.17 5.33 5.33
C TRP A 114 -0.84 6.45 6.11
N LEU A 115 -0.82 6.35 7.43
CA LEU A 115 -1.23 7.37 8.38
C LEU A 115 0.03 7.92 9.09
N PRO A 116 0.51 9.11 8.71
CA PRO A 116 1.68 9.73 9.34
C PRO A 116 1.39 10.12 10.81
N ARG A 117 1.87 9.30 11.76
CA ARG A 117 1.72 9.55 13.20
C ARG A 117 2.85 10.40 13.77
N THR A 118 4.03 10.31 13.16
CA THR A 118 5.23 11.07 13.52
C THR A 118 5.95 11.53 12.25
N SER A 119 7.00 12.32 12.42
CA SER A 119 7.85 12.76 11.30
C SER A 119 8.73 11.64 10.75
N ASP A 120 8.84 10.51 11.44
CA ASP A 120 9.60 9.36 10.97
C ASP A 120 8.69 8.45 10.11
N PRO A 121 8.96 8.28 8.81
CA PRO A 121 8.17 7.40 7.94
C PRO A 121 8.13 5.94 8.39
N ASP A 122 9.14 5.47 9.11
CA ASP A 122 9.19 4.09 9.59
C ASP A 122 8.23 3.84 10.77
N GLU A 123 7.66 4.89 11.36
CA GLU A 123 6.63 4.82 12.40
C GLU A 123 5.21 5.03 11.85
N TRP A 124 5.04 5.11 10.53
CA TRP A 124 3.72 5.27 9.91
C TRP A 124 2.95 3.95 9.93
N HIS A 125 1.65 4.04 10.22
CA HIS A 125 0.76 2.88 10.25
C HIS A 125 -0.11 2.81 9.00
N VAL A 126 -0.71 1.64 8.74
CA VAL A 126 -1.67 1.48 7.67
C VAL A 126 -3.11 1.68 8.16
N VAL A 127 -3.88 2.43 7.39
CA VAL A 127 -5.34 2.47 7.44
C VAL A 127 -5.92 2.00 6.12
N TYR A 128 -7.13 1.46 6.17
CA TYR A 128 -7.83 0.94 5.01
C TYR A 128 -9.24 1.53 4.93
N GLN A 129 -9.56 2.04 3.74
CA GLN A 129 -10.90 2.50 3.40
C GLN A 129 -11.58 1.46 2.52
N SER A 130 -12.62 0.81 3.05
CA SER A 130 -13.50 -0.04 2.26
C SER A 130 -14.40 0.81 1.36
N ARG A 131 -14.65 0.36 0.14
CA ARG A 131 -15.66 0.96 -0.73
C ARG A 131 -17.07 0.86 -0.14
N ASP A 132 -17.36 -0.24 0.54
CA ASP A 132 -18.70 -0.53 1.06
C ASP A 132 -18.98 0.14 2.42
N SER A 133 -17.95 0.71 3.05
CA SER A 133 -18.05 1.41 4.34
C SER A 133 -17.09 2.61 4.34
N PRO A 134 -17.37 3.64 3.52
CA PRO A 134 -16.45 4.75 3.29
C PRO A 134 -16.22 5.63 4.54
N ASP A 135 -17.07 5.49 5.56
CA ASP A 135 -17.08 6.19 6.84
C ASP A 135 -16.48 5.38 8.02
N ASP A 136 -16.20 4.08 7.83
CA ASP A 136 -15.65 3.19 8.87
C ASP A 136 -14.30 2.62 8.45
N TRP A 137 -13.25 3.42 8.61
CA TRP A 137 -11.90 3.05 8.18
C TRP A 137 -11.23 2.11 9.16
N THR A 138 -10.82 0.94 8.69
CA THR A 138 -10.02 0.00 9.49
C THR A 138 -8.66 0.61 9.78
N THR A 139 -8.29 0.68 11.06
CA THR A 139 -7.03 1.28 11.53
C THR A 139 -6.14 0.23 12.17
N THR A 140 -4.86 0.26 11.86
CA THR A 140 -3.86 -0.67 12.43
C THR A 140 -2.73 0.08 13.12
N GLU A 141 -1.89 -0.65 13.85
CA GLU A 141 -0.57 -0.19 14.32
C GLU A 141 0.57 -0.88 13.55
N LEU A 142 0.28 -1.33 12.32
CA LEU A 142 1.18 -2.14 11.52
C LEU A 142 1.77 -1.32 10.38
N SER A 143 3.03 -1.64 10.03
CA SER A 143 3.68 -1.15 8.82
C SER A 143 3.05 -1.78 7.57
N MET A 144 3.38 -1.26 6.39
CA MET A 144 2.86 -1.78 5.11
C MET A 144 3.18 -3.25 4.92
N THR A 145 4.45 -3.65 5.11
CA THR A 145 4.85 -5.05 4.94
C THR A 145 4.27 -5.98 6.01
N ALA A 146 4.01 -5.48 7.23
CA ALA A 146 3.34 -6.26 8.26
C ALA A 146 1.86 -6.54 7.90
N VAL A 147 1.15 -5.55 7.33
CA VAL A 147 -0.20 -5.74 6.80
C VAL A 147 -0.21 -6.73 5.63
N LEU A 148 0.69 -6.59 4.66
CA LEU A 148 0.78 -7.52 3.53
C LEU A 148 1.09 -8.95 4.00
N LEU A 149 1.99 -9.11 4.98
CA LEU A 149 2.28 -10.40 5.58
C LEU A 149 1.05 -10.99 6.28
N GLN A 150 0.28 -10.18 7.01
CA GLN A 150 -0.97 -10.62 7.63
C GLN A 150 -1.94 -11.14 6.56
N LEU A 151 -2.13 -10.40 5.47
CA LEU A 151 -3.04 -10.79 4.39
C LEU A 151 -2.67 -12.13 3.77
N VAL A 152 -1.39 -12.37 3.46
CA VAL A 152 -0.94 -13.62 2.81
C VAL A 152 -0.83 -14.80 3.77
N THR A 153 -0.94 -14.57 5.08
CA THR A 153 -0.87 -15.63 6.11
C THR A 153 -2.18 -15.85 6.88
N SER A 154 -3.15 -14.94 6.73
CA SER A 154 -4.46 -15.00 7.37
C SER A 154 -5.15 -16.34 7.10
N GLN A 155 -5.85 -16.85 8.12
CA GLN A 155 -6.81 -17.93 7.98
C GLN A 155 -8.18 -17.33 8.28
N GLY A 156 -8.98 -17.09 7.25
CA GLY A 156 -10.29 -16.46 7.37
C GLY A 156 -10.25 -14.92 7.32
N THR A 157 -11.28 -14.30 7.89
CA THR A 157 -11.54 -12.85 7.83
C THR A 157 -10.78 -11.99 8.86
N ASP A 158 -9.91 -12.57 9.70
CA ASP A 158 -9.14 -11.82 10.71
C ASP A 158 -7.93 -11.09 10.10
N ASN A 159 -8.23 -10.13 9.23
CA ASN A 159 -7.28 -9.28 8.54
C ASN A 159 -7.90 -7.93 8.21
N ILE A 160 -7.07 -6.96 7.80
CA ILE A 160 -7.50 -5.57 7.58
C ILE A 160 -8.64 -5.41 6.55
N LEU A 161 -8.76 -6.34 5.57
CA LEU A 161 -9.83 -6.31 4.57
C LEU A 161 -11.15 -6.90 5.10
N GLY A 162 -11.09 -7.73 6.15
CA GLY A 162 -12.24 -8.52 6.59
C GLY A 162 -12.65 -9.63 5.62
N TRP A 163 -11.79 -9.97 4.64
CA TRP A 163 -12.08 -10.93 3.57
C TRP A 163 -11.56 -12.32 3.89
N GLU A 164 -12.20 -13.35 3.35
CA GLU A 164 -11.69 -14.72 3.38
C GLU A 164 -10.51 -14.85 2.41
N MET A 165 -9.30 -14.99 2.96
CA MET A 165 -8.06 -15.05 2.18
C MET A 165 -7.72 -16.49 1.76
N THR A 166 -8.22 -16.94 0.61
CA THR A 166 -7.97 -18.31 0.12
C THR A 166 -6.76 -18.42 -0.80
N GLU A 167 -6.46 -17.37 -1.57
CA GLU A 167 -5.36 -17.36 -2.53
C GLU A 167 -4.05 -16.87 -1.92
N ARG A 168 -2.94 -17.49 -2.33
CA ARG A 168 -1.58 -17.14 -1.89
C ARG A 168 -0.65 -17.12 -3.09
N SER A 169 -0.85 -16.12 -3.92
CA SER A 169 -0.12 -15.92 -5.17
C SER A 169 0.34 -14.47 -5.28
N PHE A 170 1.27 -14.24 -6.19
CA PHE A 170 1.62 -12.91 -6.65
C PHE A 170 1.66 -12.92 -8.17
N GLU A 171 0.90 -12.03 -8.79
CA GLU A 171 0.74 -11.94 -10.24
C GLU A 171 1.28 -10.60 -10.76
N PRO A 172 2.44 -10.59 -11.45
CA PRO A 172 3.03 -9.38 -12.00
C PRO A 172 2.22 -8.73 -13.14
N PHE A 173 2.26 -7.40 -13.10
CA PHE A 173 1.78 -6.37 -14.03
C PHE A 173 2.63 -5.93 -15.23
#